data_AF-A0A095UXG8-F1
#
_entry.id   AF-A0A095UXG8-F1
#
_cell.length_a   1.000
_cell.length_b   1.000
_cell.length_c   1.000
_cell.angle_alpha   90.00
_cell.angle_beta   90.00
_cell.angle_gamma   90.00
#
_symmetry.space_group_name_H-M   'P 1'
#
loop_
_entity.id
_entity.type
_entity.pdbx_description
1 polymer ?
#
loop_
_entity_poly.entity_id
_entity_poly.type
_entity_poly.pdbx_seq_one_letter_code
_entity_poly.pdbx_strand_id
1 'polypeptide(L)'
;MKLKLLFLLISFWSFSQNRPIEIKIDSITSKDSKEFRDREFTIVYHIKNLSNKEVSFFLNSKKFIPSVASSMQYVPTYRLYQNETPIDVAQVFTTNRTVFTSKDFNQQSIDEYLKNRRDSIKLEYEKINSDPEYAWQKNNKAIMNSILVLKPNETKQFVQKINWDKKRYLKSHDLEYYFDENHKYFLELELSLLKSEFQGRLTKEELEAIMKNENFIKGNYKSNKVEMNFRE
;
A
#
# COMPACT_ATOMS: atom_id res chain seq x y z
N MET A 1 3.39 51.62 7.03
CA MET A 1 4.23 50.41 6.84
C MET A 1 3.59 49.10 7.33
N LYS A 2 2.55 49.12 8.19
CA LYS A 2 1.96 47.89 8.76
C LYS A 2 0.96 47.13 7.85
N LEU A 3 0.37 47.79 6.85
CA LEU A 3 -0.64 47.18 5.96
C LEU A 3 -0.03 46.28 4.85
N LYS A 4 1.21 46.54 4.43
CA LYS A 4 1.91 45.72 3.42
C LYS A 4 2.33 44.34 3.95
N LEU A 5 2.54 44.21 5.26
CA LEU A 5 2.91 42.94 5.89
C LEU A 5 1.73 41.94 5.96
N LEU A 6 0.49 42.45 6.04
CA LEU A 6 -0.72 41.63 6.12
C LEU A 6 -1.02 40.91 4.80
N PHE A 7 -0.76 41.55 3.66
CA PHE A 7 -0.91 40.95 2.33
C PHE A 7 0.09 39.80 2.08
N LEU A 8 1.30 39.91 2.64
CA LEU A 8 2.33 38.88 2.52
C LEU A 8 1.97 37.60 3.27
N LEU A 9 1.27 37.72 4.42
CA LEU A 9 0.82 36.57 5.22
C LEU A 9 -0.37 35.83 4.59
N ILE A 10 -1.26 36.52 3.88
CA ILE A 10 -2.42 35.89 3.21
C ILE A 10 -1.96 35.04 2.01
N SER A 11 -0.90 35.46 1.30
CA SER A 11 -0.34 34.68 0.19
C SER A 11 0.24 33.33 0.60
N PHE A 12 0.65 33.12 1.86
CA PHE A 12 1.15 31.82 2.32
C PHE A 12 0.05 30.78 2.55
N TRP A 13 -1.22 31.20 2.68
CA TRP A 13 -2.33 30.27 2.93
C TRP A 13 -2.87 29.64 1.64
N SER A 14 -2.67 30.29 0.50
CA SER A 14 -3.18 29.82 -0.81
C SER A 14 -2.36 28.68 -1.43
N PHE A 15 -1.15 28.41 -0.96
CA PHE A 15 -0.27 27.37 -1.54
C PHE A 15 -0.45 25.98 -0.93
N SER A 16 -1.37 25.79 0.03
CA SER A 16 -1.65 24.49 0.66
C SER A 16 -2.94 23.82 0.16
N GLN A 17 -3.75 24.50 -0.67
CA GLN A 17 -5.20 24.25 -0.65
C GLN A 17 -5.83 23.36 -1.71
N ASN A 18 -5.15 22.92 -2.77
CA ASN A 18 -5.78 22.01 -3.75
C ASN A 18 -5.06 20.67 -3.83
N ARG A 19 -5.27 19.83 -2.80
CA ARG A 19 -5.02 18.40 -2.92
C ARG A 19 -6.10 17.82 -3.85
N PRO A 20 -5.75 17.33 -5.05
CA PRO A 20 -6.73 16.89 -6.04
C PRO A 20 -7.51 15.64 -5.59
N ILE A 21 -6.97 14.90 -4.63
CA ILE A 21 -7.65 13.76 -4.02
C ILE A 21 -7.62 13.81 -2.50
N GLU A 22 -8.61 13.16 -1.89
CA GLU A 22 -8.67 12.78 -0.47
C GLU A 22 -8.56 11.26 -0.37
N ILE A 23 -7.87 10.77 0.67
CA ILE A 23 -7.92 9.38 1.11
C ILE A 23 -8.44 9.35 2.54
N LYS A 24 -9.36 8.44 2.84
CA LYS A 24 -9.94 8.29 4.17
C LYS A 24 -10.23 6.83 4.48
N ILE A 25 -9.85 6.39 5.67
CA ILE A 25 -10.25 5.09 6.23
C ILE A 25 -11.67 5.27 6.78
N ASP A 26 -12.60 4.50 6.22
CA ASP A 26 -14.00 4.49 6.63
C ASP A 26 -14.20 3.61 7.87
N SER A 27 -13.56 2.44 7.89
CA SER A 27 -13.64 1.52 9.02
C SER A 27 -12.50 0.51 9.04
N ILE A 28 -12.12 0.08 10.23
CA ILE A 28 -11.29 -1.11 10.45
C ILE A 28 -12.09 -2.07 11.32
N THR A 29 -12.37 -3.26 10.79
CA THR A 29 -13.03 -4.34 11.55
C THR A 29 -12.09 -5.52 11.72
N SER A 30 -12.16 -6.20 12.85
CA SER A 30 -11.34 -7.38 13.13
C SER A 30 -12.20 -8.62 13.34
N LYS A 31 -11.67 -9.77 12.93
CA LYS A 31 -12.24 -11.08 13.25
C LYS A 31 -11.10 -12.03 13.61
N ASP A 32 -11.24 -12.71 14.74
CA ASP A 32 -10.36 -13.80 15.08
C ASP A 32 -10.67 -15.03 14.23
N SER A 33 -9.63 -15.63 13.68
CA SER A 33 -9.79 -16.94 13.06
C SER A 33 -9.99 -17.99 14.15
N LYS A 34 -10.99 -18.87 13.96
CA LYS A 34 -11.18 -20.02 14.85
C LYS A 34 -10.18 -21.14 14.55
N GLU A 35 -9.71 -21.20 13.32
CA GLU A 35 -8.79 -22.24 12.82
C GLU A 35 -7.34 -21.84 13.02
N PHE A 36 -7.06 -20.53 13.07
CA PHE A 36 -5.71 -19.98 13.14
C PHE A 36 -5.62 -19.04 14.34
N ARG A 37 -4.46 -19.00 15.00
CA ARG A 37 -4.21 -18.06 16.11
C ARG A 37 -3.89 -16.65 15.58
N ASP A 38 -4.65 -16.21 14.58
CA ASP A 38 -4.51 -14.91 13.95
C ASP A 38 -5.80 -14.10 14.03
N ARG A 39 -5.61 -12.79 13.89
CA ARG A 39 -6.67 -11.81 13.77
C ARG A 39 -6.60 -11.20 12.38
N GLU A 40 -7.67 -11.37 11.61
CA GLU A 40 -7.84 -10.69 10.32
C GLU A 40 -8.39 -9.30 10.57
N PHE A 41 -7.72 -8.28 10.06
CA PHE A 41 -8.24 -6.92 9.96
C PHE A 41 -8.69 -6.64 8.54
N THR A 42 -9.93 -6.20 8.39
CA THR A 42 -10.50 -5.69 7.15
C THR A 42 -10.53 -4.16 7.22
N ILE A 43 -9.75 -3.50 6.37
CA ILE A 43 -9.67 -2.04 6.24
C ILE A 43 -10.50 -1.64 5.02
N VAL A 44 -11.55 -0.86 5.25
CA VAL A 44 -12.35 -0.21 4.21
C VAL A 44 -11.93 1.25 4.14
N TYR A 45 -11.56 1.71 2.96
CA TYR A 45 -11.17 3.10 2.72
C TYR A 45 -11.65 3.55 1.35
N HIS A 46 -11.67 4.86 1.15
CA HIS A 46 -11.95 5.43 -0.17
C HIS A 46 -10.90 6.43 -0.60
N ILE A 47 -10.84 6.62 -1.91
CA ILE A 47 -10.14 7.74 -2.54
C ILE A 47 -11.18 8.55 -3.29
N LYS A 48 -11.24 9.85 -3.01
CA LYS A 48 -12.15 10.79 -3.63
C LYS A 48 -11.40 11.81 -4.46
N ASN A 49 -11.82 12.03 -5.70
CA ASN A 49 -11.38 13.18 -6.48
C ASN A 49 -12.12 14.43 -5.98
N LEU A 50 -11.38 15.40 -5.45
CA LEU A 50 -11.92 16.66 -4.95
C LEU A 50 -11.99 17.75 -6.03
N SER A 51 -11.46 17.48 -7.21
CA SER A 51 -11.42 18.43 -8.31
C SER A 51 -12.66 18.33 -9.21
N ASN A 52 -12.84 19.37 -10.03
CA ASN A 52 -13.84 19.43 -11.08
C ASN A 52 -13.34 18.83 -12.42
N LYS A 53 -12.15 18.24 -12.44
CA LYS A 53 -11.56 17.58 -13.62
C LYS A 53 -11.34 16.11 -13.32
N GLU A 54 -11.13 15.32 -14.36
CA GLU A 54 -10.63 13.96 -14.18
C GLU A 54 -9.23 14.00 -13.56
N VAL A 55 -8.89 13.03 -12.72
CA VAL A 55 -7.53 12.83 -12.21
C VAL A 55 -7.09 11.41 -12.46
N SER A 56 -5.82 11.23 -12.79
CA SER A 56 -5.21 9.92 -13.02
C SER A 56 -3.90 9.78 -12.26
N PHE A 57 -3.58 8.58 -11.80
CA PHE A 57 -2.35 8.30 -11.06
C PHE A 57 -2.06 6.81 -11.00
N PHE A 58 -0.81 6.43 -10.71
CA PHE A 58 -0.45 5.03 -10.50
C PHE A 58 -0.86 4.56 -9.11
N LEU A 59 -1.73 3.54 -9.05
CA LEU A 59 -2.10 2.87 -7.81
C LEU A 59 -2.57 1.42 -8.05
N ASN A 60 -1.74 0.47 -7.65
CA ASN A 60 -2.11 -0.93 -7.53
C ASN A 60 -2.78 -1.17 -6.17
N SER A 61 -4.11 -1.11 -6.18
CA SER A 61 -4.97 -1.33 -5.02
C SER A 61 -5.10 -2.81 -4.61
N LYS A 62 -4.39 -3.75 -5.24
CA LYS A 62 -4.42 -5.18 -4.85
C LYS A 62 -3.36 -5.55 -3.82
N LYS A 63 -2.39 -4.65 -3.61
CA LYS A 63 -1.29 -4.82 -2.65
C LYS A 63 -1.43 -3.80 -1.54
N PHE A 64 -0.91 -4.16 -0.38
CA PHE A 64 -0.92 -3.31 0.80
C PHE A 64 0.28 -3.67 1.66
N ILE A 65 1.15 -2.69 1.91
CA ILE A 65 2.46 -2.92 2.51
C ILE A 65 2.77 -1.87 3.59
N PRO A 66 3.65 -2.15 4.55
CA PRO A 66 4.05 -1.14 5.53
C PRO A 66 4.85 -0.01 4.86
N SER A 67 4.72 1.21 5.37
CA SER A 67 5.37 2.41 4.81
C SER A 67 6.90 2.32 4.77
N VAL A 68 7.49 1.55 5.69
CA VAL A 68 8.95 1.29 5.73
C VAL A 68 9.45 0.53 4.49
N ALA A 69 8.57 -0.13 3.73
CA ALA A 69 8.87 -0.87 2.51
C ALA A 69 8.44 -0.11 1.22
N SER A 70 8.11 1.19 1.31
CA SER A 70 7.41 1.94 0.26
C SER A 70 8.28 2.49 -0.88
N SER A 71 9.59 2.26 -0.88
CA SER A 71 10.49 2.87 -1.87
C SER A 71 10.09 2.53 -3.32
N MET A 72 9.84 3.58 -4.11
CA MET A 72 9.43 3.52 -5.52
C MET A 72 8.22 2.59 -5.79
N GLN A 73 7.30 2.49 -4.82
CA GLN A 73 6.09 1.69 -4.96
C GLN A 73 4.92 2.53 -5.47
N TYR A 74 3.98 1.87 -6.13
CA TYR A 74 2.70 2.42 -6.58
C TYR A 74 1.56 1.68 -5.89
N VAL A 75 1.69 1.37 -4.61
CA VAL A 75 0.69 0.65 -3.82
C VAL A 75 0.29 1.51 -2.62
N PRO A 76 -0.94 1.36 -2.07
CA PRO A 76 -1.26 1.92 -0.78
C PRO A 76 -0.33 1.36 0.29
N THR A 77 0.18 2.22 1.16
CA THR A 77 1.01 1.81 2.29
C THR A 77 0.36 2.20 3.62
N TYR A 78 0.81 1.59 4.71
CA TYR A 78 0.31 1.92 6.05
C TYR A 78 1.44 2.22 7.03
N ARG A 79 1.16 3.13 7.97
CA ARG A 79 1.96 3.33 9.17
C ARG A 79 1.13 2.96 10.39
N LEU A 80 1.75 2.29 11.35
CA LEU A 80 1.16 2.01 12.65
C LEU A 80 1.64 3.01 13.69
N TYR A 81 0.76 3.28 14.65
CA TYR A 81 1.03 4.14 15.79
C TYR A 81 0.65 3.40 17.07
N GLN A 82 1.49 3.48 18.09
CA GLN A 82 1.17 3.07 19.45
C GLN A 82 1.04 4.33 20.30
N ASN A 83 -0.12 4.54 20.92
CA ASN A 83 -0.42 5.75 21.70
C ASN A 83 0.02 7.04 20.97
N GLU A 84 -0.36 7.17 19.69
CA GLU A 84 -0.03 8.28 18.79
C GLU A 84 1.44 8.40 18.33
N THR A 85 2.35 7.57 18.84
CA THR A 85 3.75 7.53 18.41
C THR A 85 3.92 6.54 17.25
N PRO A 86 4.51 6.95 16.11
CA PRO A 86 4.73 6.03 14.99
C PRO A 86 5.67 4.90 15.41
N ILE A 87 5.34 3.68 15.02
CA ILE A 87 6.18 2.50 15.22
C ILE A 87 6.56 1.90 13.88
N ASP A 88 7.85 1.62 13.71
CA ASP A 88 8.40 1.06 12.48
C ASP A 88 8.32 -0.46 12.50
N VAL A 89 7.18 -0.95 12.01
CA VAL A 89 6.87 -2.38 11.97
C VAL A 89 6.90 -2.90 10.54
N ALA A 90 8.00 -3.55 10.18
CA ALA A 90 8.07 -4.35 8.96
C ALA A 90 7.47 -5.75 9.21
N GLN A 91 6.70 -6.28 8.26
CA GLN A 91 6.27 -7.70 8.24
C GLN A 91 5.41 -8.22 9.41
N VAL A 92 4.86 -7.33 10.24
CA VAL A 92 3.98 -7.76 11.34
C VAL A 92 2.66 -8.33 10.82
N PHE A 93 2.15 -7.76 9.74
CA PHE A 93 0.99 -8.29 9.07
C PHE A 93 1.37 -9.12 7.84
N THR A 94 0.57 -10.14 7.57
CA THR A 94 0.65 -10.93 6.34
C THR A 94 -0.57 -10.67 5.46
N THR A 95 -0.34 -10.61 4.15
CA THR A 95 -1.38 -10.55 3.12
C THR A 95 -1.43 -11.89 2.38
N ASN A 96 -2.63 -12.41 2.10
CA ASN A 96 -2.84 -13.63 1.30
C ASN A 96 -2.04 -14.86 1.75
N ARG A 97 -2.25 -15.34 2.98
CA ARG A 97 -1.58 -16.55 3.48
C ARG A 97 -2.16 -17.79 2.77
N THR A 98 -1.31 -18.52 2.04
CA THR A 98 -1.62 -19.90 1.64
C THR A 98 -1.51 -20.78 2.88
N VAL A 99 -2.61 -21.42 3.27
CA VAL A 99 -2.66 -22.28 4.45
C VAL A 99 -2.50 -23.72 4.00
N PHE A 100 -1.53 -24.43 4.59
CA PHE A 100 -1.47 -25.89 4.55
C PHE A 100 -2.20 -26.41 5.78
N THR A 101 -3.28 -27.14 5.57
CA THR A 101 -4.06 -27.80 6.62
C THR A 101 -3.42 -29.13 7.00
N SER A 102 -3.81 -29.70 8.15
CA SER A 102 -3.35 -31.04 8.57
C SER A 102 -3.69 -32.16 7.58
N LYS A 103 -4.68 -31.95 6.69
CA LYS A 103 -5.00 -32.87 5.58
C LYS A 103 -3.99 -32.78 4.43
N ASP A 104 -3.22 -31.70 4.33
CA ASP A 104 -2.18 -31.49 3.33
C ASP A 104 -0.81 -32.06 3.77
N PHE A 105 -0.70 -32.56 5.01
CA PHE A 105 0.50 -33.16 5.61
C PHE A 105 0.64 -34.66 5.30
N ASN A 106 0.52 -35.05 4.02
CA ASN A 106 1.31 -36.18 3.56
C ASN A 106 2.70 -35.63 3.21
N GLN A 107 3.77 -36.13 3.84
CA GLN A 107 5.13 -35.65 3.59
C GLN A 107 5.48 -35.65 2.09
N GLN A 108 4.96 -36.64 1.35
CA GLN A 108 5.15 -36.77 -0.10
C GLN A 108 4.47 -35.65 -0.90
N SER A 109 3.29 -35.15 -0.49
CA SER A 109 2.61 -34.04 -1.17
C SER A 109 3.24 -32.68 -0.88
N ILE A 110 3.84 -32.52 0.29
CA ILE A 110 4.59 -31.29 0.64
C ILE A 110 5.87 -31.21 -0.18
N ASP A 111 6.64 -32.29 -0.28
CA ASP A 111 7.88 -32.32 -1.06
C ASP A 111 7.62 -32.09 -2.55
N GLU A 112 6.55 -32.68 -3.10
CA GLU A 112 6.13 -32.45 -4.47
C GLU A 112 5.67 -31.00 -4.70
N TYR A 113 4.88 -30.43 -3.78
CA TYR A 113 4.50 -29.01 -3.83
C TYR A 113 5.73 -28.09 -3.82
N LEU A 114 6.69 -28.33 -2.91
CA LEU A 114 7.91 -27.53 -2.79
C LEU A 114 8.79 -27.67 -4.03
N LYS A 115 8.89 -28.88 -4.59
CA LYS A 115 9.60 -29.12 -5.85
C LYS A 115 8.95 -28.38 -7.01
N ASN A 116 7.64 -28.53 -7.21
CA ASN A 116 6.91 -27.84 -8.27
C ASN A 116 7.03 -26.32 -8.14
N ARG A 117 7.00 -25.78 -6.91
CA ARG A 117 7.24 -24.37 -6.66
C ARG A 117 8.66 -23.94 -7.05
N ARG A 118 9.69 -24.70 -6.65
CA ARG A 118 11.08 -24.42 -7.04
C ARG A 118 11.27 -24.47 -8.55
N ASP A 119 10.73 -25.49 -9.21
CA ASP A 119 10.82 -25.67 -10.66
C ASP A 119 10.10 -24.53 -11.39
N SER A 120 8.93 -24.10 -10.89
CA SER A 120 8.21 -22.94 -11.44
C SER A 120 9.02 -21.65 -11.33
N ILE A 121 9.64 -21.39 -10.16
CA ILE A 121 10.51 -20.22 -9.95
C ILE A 121 11.72 -20.30 -10.88
N LYS A 122 12.34 -21.47 -11.02
CA LYS A 122 13.50 -21.66 -11.89
C LYS A 122 13.16 -21.36 -13.36
N LEU A 123 12.10 -21.95 -13.89
CA LEU A 123 11.61 -21.70 -15.25
C LEU A 123 11.26 -20.22 -15.46
N GLU A 124 10.70 -19.59 -14.43
CA GLU A 124 10.36 -18.18 -14.44
C GLU A 124 11.60 -17.28 -14.52
N TYR A 125 12.65 -17.58 -13.75
CA TYR A 125 13.95 -16.92 -13.82
C TYR A 125 14.63 -17.12 -15.17
N GLU A 126 14.61 -18.34 -15.70
CA GLU A 126 15.17 -18.64 -17.02
C GLU A 126 14.51 -17.81 -18.12
N LYS A 127 13.18 -17.67 -18.09
CA LYS A 127 12.44 -16.82 -19.05
C LYS A 127 12.76 -15.34 -18.90
N ILE A 128 12.87 -14.82 -17.67
CA ILE A 128 13.25 -13.42 -17.44
C ILE A 128 14.66 -13.13 -18.00
N ASN A 129 15.58 -14.08 -17.88
CA ASN A 129 16.97 -13.88 -18.34
C ASN A 129 17.15 -14.09 -19.84
N SER A 130 16.33 -14.94 -20.47
CA SER A 130 16.46 -15.26 -21.91
C SER A 130 15.64 -14.35 -22.82
N ASP A 131 14.57 -13.72 -22.31
CA ASP A 131 13.66 -12.88 -23.09
C ASP A 131 13.50 -11.49 -22.42
N PRO A 132 14.27 -10.49 -22.90
CA PRO A 132 14.20 -9.11 -22.40
C PRO A 132 12.82 -8.48 -22.56
N GLU A 133 12.05 -8.84 -23.60
CA GLU A 133 10.70 -8.32 -23.80
C GLU A 133 9.74 -8.91 -22.76
N TYR A 134 9.80 -10.22 -22.53
CA TYR A 134 9.05 -10.87 -21.45
C TYR A 134 9.41 -10.28 -20.08
N ALA A 135 10.70 -10.06 -19.80
CA ALA A 135 11.17 -9.43 -18.57
C ALA A 135 10.60 -8.02 -18.41
N TRP A 136 10.63 -7.22 -19.48
CA TRP A 136 10.06 -5.88 -19.48
C TRP A 136 8.54 -5.91 -19.27
N GLN A 137 7.80 -6.69 -20.07
CA GLN A 137 6.35 -6.81 -19.95
C GLN A 137 5.94 -7.23 -18.53
N LYS A 138 6.65 -8.18 -17.94
CA LYS A 138 6.34 -8.66 -16.60
C LYS A 138 6.59 -7.62 -15.51
N ASN A 139 7.73 -6.94 -15.56
CA ASN A 139 8.16 -6.04 -14.48
C ASN A 139 7.54 -4.64 -14.58
N ASN A 140 7.17 -4.21 -15.80
CA ASN A 140 6.81 -2.83 -16.11
C ASN A 140 5.37 -2.65 -16.58
N LYS A 141 4.77 -3.62 -17.32
CA LYS A 141 3.35 -3.53 -17.71
C LYS A 141 2.42 -3.43 -16.51
N ALA A 142 2.83 -4.00 -15.37
CA ALA A 142 2.10 -3.88 -14.11
C ALA A 142 1.94 -2.43 -13.63
N ILE A 143 2.87 -1.52 -13.96
CA ILE A 143 2.77 -0.09 -13.63
C ILE A 143 1.68 0.56 -14.49
N MET A 144 1.72 0.37 -15.81
CA MET A 144 0.69 0.94 -16.70
C MET A 144 -0.71 0.39 -16.40
N ASN A 145 -0.81 -0.90 -16.07
CA ASN A 145 -2.06 -1.52 -15.61
C ASN A 145 -2.54 -1.02 -14.23
N SER A 146 -1.71 -0.27 -13.50
CA SER A 146 -2.05 0.32 -12.21
C SER A 146 -2.61 1.74 -12.32
N ILE A 147 -2.73 2.30 -13.53
CA ILE A 147 -3.32 3.62 -13.70
C ILE A 147 -4.77 3.57 -13.21
N LEU A 148 -5.04 4.35 -12.18
CA LEU A 148 -6.36 4.59 -11.65
C LEU A 148 -6.84 5.96 -12.09
N VAL A 149 -8.02 6.01 -12.68
CA VAL A 149 -8.68 7.23 -13.14
C VAL A 149 -9.92 7.48 -12.28
N LEU A 150 -10.08 8.72 -11.82
CA LEU A 150 -11.27 9.18 -11.10
C LEU A 150 -11.88 10.37 -11.84
N LYS A 151 -13.16 10.25 -12.19
CA LYS A 151 -13.97 11.36 -12.72
C LYS A 151 -14.11 12.48 -11.69
N PRO A 152 -14.51 13.69 -12.11
CA PRO A 152 -14.79 14.79 -11.18
C PRO A 152 -15.72 14.34 -10.05
N ASN A 153 -15.36 14.64 -8.80
CA ASN A 153 -16.11 14.27 -7.59
C ASN A 153 -16.34 12.75 -7.37
N GLU A 154 -15.71 11.87 -8.16
CA GLU A 154 -15.83 10.43 -8.00
C GLU A 154 -15.20 9.98 -6.69
N THR A 155 -15.90 9.10 -5.97
CA THR A 155 -15.40 8.40 -4.79
C THR A 155 -15.33 6.92 -5.09
N LYS A 156 -14.14 6.33 -4.94
CA LYS A 156 -13.91 4.91 -5.17
C LYS A 156 -13.50 4.24 -3.87
N GLN A 157 -14.23 3.19 -3.51
CA GLN A 157 -13.99 2.42 -2.29
C GLN A 157 -13.07 1.22 -2.56
N PHE A 158 -12.27 0.87 -1.57
CA PHE A 158 -11.32 -0.23 -1.58
C PHE A 158 -11.39 -1.00 -0.27
N VAL A 159 -11.03 -2.28 -0.34
CA VAL A 159 -10.95 -3.17 0.82
C VAL A 159 -9.58 -3.83 0.85
N GLN A 160 -8.93 -3.79 2.01
CA GLN A 160 -7.68 -4.52 2.26
C GLN A 160 -7.86 -5.45 3.44
N LYS A 161 -7.20 -6.60 3.36
CA LYS A 161 -7.18 -7.60 4.43
C LYS A 161 -5.75 -7.88 4.84
N ILE A 162 -5.50 -7.78 6.13
CA ILE A 162 -4.20 -8.04 6.74
C ILE A 162 -4.37 -8.95 7.95
N ASN A 163 -3.48 -9.91 8.12
CA ASN A 163 -3.56 -10.87 9.22
C ASN A 163 -2.42 -10.63 10.20
N TRP A 164 -2.76 -10.52 11.49
CA TRP A 164 -1.83 -10.44 12.60
C TRP A 164 -1.74 -11.80 13.30
N ASP A 165 -0.54 -12.36 13.38
CA ASP A 165 -0.26 -13.57 14.15
C ASP A 165 -0.02 -13.18 15.61
N LYS A 166 -0.91 -13.63 16.53
CA LYS A 166 -0.89 -13.25 17.95
C LYS A 166 0.41 -13.66 18.68
N LYS A 167 1.21 -14.58 18.11
CA LYS A 167 2.48 -15.05 18.69
C LYS A 167 3.73 -14.46 18.04
N ARG A 168 3.57 -13.66 16.98
CA ARG A 168 4.71 -13.08 16.27
C ARG A 168 5.27 -11.91 17.08
N TYR A 169 6.51 -12.04 17.52
CA TYR A 169 7.32 -10.93 18.01
C TYR A 169 8.14 -10.36 16.84
N LEU A 170 8.30 -9.04 16.81
CA LEU A 170 9.22 -8.38 15.89
C LEU A 170 10.41 -7.85 16.68
N LYS A 171 11.61 -8.33 16.40
CA LYS A 171 12.85 -7.78 16.98
C LYS A 171 13.51 -6.85 15.96
N SER A 172 13.65 -5.57 16.29
CA SER A 172 14.45 -4.60 15.54
C SER A 172 15.53 -4.08 16.47
N HIS A 173 16.78 -4.47 16.23
CA HIS A 173 17.90 -4.22 17.14
C HIS A 173 17.59 -4.75 18.56
N ASP A 174 17.77 -3.92 19.60
CA ASP A 174 17.48 -4.25 21.00
C ASP A 174 15.99 -4.09 21.36
N LEU A 175 15.15 -3.68 20.41
CA LEU A 175 13.72 -3.47 20.64
C LEU A 175 12.92 -4.69 20.18
N GLU A 176 12.21 -5.30 21.12
CA GLU A 176 11.20 -6.32 20.85
C GLU A 176 9.83 -5.65 20.86
N TYR A 177 9.18 -5.62 19.70
CA TYR A 177 7.81 -5.15 19.55
C TYR A 177 6.85 -6.34 19.67
N TYR A 178 6.08 -6.32 20.76
CA TYR A 178 4.85 -7.08 20.91
C TYR A 178 3.67 -6.10 20.86
N PHE A 179 2.60 -6.45 20.13
CA PHE A 179 1.37 -5.69 20.23
C PHE A 179 0.63 -6.10 21.50
N ASP A 180 0.83 -5.31 22.54
CA ASP A 180 0.18 -5.47 23.83
C ASP A 180 -1.24 -4.91 23.75
N GLU A 181 -2.23 -5.78 23.97
CA GLU A 181 -3.67 -5.47 23.87
C GLU A 181 -4.14 -4.35 24.82
N ASN A 182 -3.33 -4.00 25.82
CA ASN A 182 -3.59 -2.87 26.72
C ASN A 182 -3.32 -1.50 26.06
N HIS A 183 -2.48 -1.46 25.01
CA HIS A 183 -2.17 -0.24 24.28
C HIS A 183 -3.20 0.06 23.20
N LYS A 184 -3.32 1.36 22.86
CA LYS A 184 -4.10 1.78 21.70
C LYS A 184 -3.21 1.81 20.47
N TYR A 185 -3.64 1.11 19.44
CA TYR A 185 -2.98 1.10 18.14
C TYR A 185 -3.82 1.81 17.10
N PHE A 186 -3.18 2.61 16.26
CA PHE A 186 -3.84 3.30 15.15
C PHE A 186 -3.15 2.98 13.84
N LEU A 187 -3.93 2.94 12.77
CA LEU A 187 -3.46 2.80 11.40
C LEU A 187 -3.73 4.09 10.62
N GLU A 188 -2.72 4.54 9.88
CA GLU A 188 -2.80 5.62 8.90
C GLU A 188 -2.42 5.03 7.53
N LEU A 189 -3.20 5.34 6.49
CA LEU A 189 -2.85 5.02 5.10
C LEU A 189 -2.01 6.15 4.51
N GLU A 190 -1.00 5.80 3.74
CA GLU A 190 -0.18 6.71 2.96
C GLU A 190 -0.17 6.30 1.48
N LEU A 191 -0.45 7.25 0.59
CA LEU A 191 -0.26 7.12 -0.86
C LEU A 191 0.88 8.02 -1.31
N SER A 192 1.95 7.42 -1.80
CA SER A 192 3.03 8.12 -2.50
C SER A 192 2.80 7.99 -3.99
N LEU A 193 2.10 8.97 -4.58
CA LEU A 193 1.81 8.99 -6.01
C LEU A 193 3.04 9.49 -6.77
N LEU A 194 3.70 8.57 -7.46
CA LEU A 194 4.89 8.83 -8.28
C LEU A 194 4.51 9.07 -9.74
N LYS A 195 5.36 9.77 -10.48
CA LYS A 195 5.18 10.07 -11.91
C LYS A 195 6.50 9.92 -12.66
N SER A 196 7.34 10.96 -12.66
CA SER A 196 8.65 10.97 -13.33
C SER A 196 9.63 9.94 -12.78
N GLU A 197 9.43 9.52 -11.53
CA GLU A 197 10.26 8.54 -10.84
C GLU A 197 10.18 7.14 -11.50
N PHE A 198 9.17 6.88 -12.34
CA PHE A 198 9.06 5.64 -13.11
C PHE A 198 9.75 5.66 -14.47
N GLN A 199 10.54 6.69 -14.82
CA GLN A 199 11.19 6.78 -16.13
C GLN A 199 12.00 5.52 -16.54
N GLY A 200 12.67 4.85 -15.59
CA GLY A 200 13.46 3.64 -15.85
C GLY A 200 12.62 2.37 -15.99
N ARG A 201 11.30 2.49 -15.87
CA ARG A 201 10.33 1.40 -15.84
C ARG A 201 9.19 1.59 -16.83
N LEU A 202 9.23 2.63 -17.65
CA LEU A 202 8.23 2.92 -18.69
C LEU A 202 8.94 3.04 -20.04
N THR A 203 8.24 2.79 -21.15
CA THR A 203 8.79 3.19 -22.46
C THR A 203 8.83 4.71 -22.57
N LYS A 204 9.59 5.21 -23.56
CA LYS A 204 9.67 6.64 -23.84
C LYS A 204 8.30 7.21 -24.21
N GLU A 205 7.53 6.49 -25.03
CA GLU A 205 6.20 6.87 -25.49
C GLU A 205 5.20 6.92 -24.33
N GLU A 206 5.23 5.92 -23.45
CA GLU A 206 4.39 5.87 -22.25
C GLU A 206 4.69 7.05 -21.32
N LEU A 207 5.97 7.29 -21.04
CA LEU A 207 6.43 8.39 -20.20
C LEU A 207 6.01 9.74 -20.80
N GLU A 208 6.23 9.96 -22.10
CA GLU A 208 5.83 11.19 -22.78
C GLU A 208 4.32 11.43 -22.70
N ALA A 209 3.50 10.39 -22.90
CA ALA A 209 2.05 10.49 -22.79
C ALA A 209 1.61 10.89 -21.37
N ILE A 210 2.22 10.28 -20.34
CA ILE A 210 1.94 10.59 -18.92
C ILE A 210 2.39 12.01 -18.57
N MET A 211 3.55 12.43 -19.05
CA MET A 211 4.11 13.76 -18.75
C MET A 211 3.32 14.88 -19.42
N LYS A 212 2.77 14.65 -20.62
CA LYS A 212 1.86 15.58 -21.31
C LYS A 212 0.46 15.65 -20.68
N ASN A 213 0.07 14.65 -19.90
CA ASN A 213 -1.21 14.65 -19.19
C ASN A 213 -1.13 15.49 -17.89
N GLU A 214 -1.71 16.69 -17.94
CA GLU A 214 -1.80 17.61 -16.79
C GLU A 214 -2.66 17.07 -15.64
N ASN A 215 -3.65 16.21 -15.96
CA ASN A 215 -4.53 15.56 -14.99
C ASN A 215 -3.87 14.33 -14.34
N PHE A 216 -2.66 13.95 -14.78
CA PHE A 216 -1.90 12.88 -14.15
C PHE A 216 -1.14 13.43 -12.94
N ILE A 217 -1.64 13.16 -11.74
CA ILE A 217 -1.21 13.77 -10.50
C ILE A 217 -0.05 13.01 -9.84
N LYS A 218 0.70 13.71 -9.00
CA LYS A 218 1.72 13.15 -8.11
C LYS A 218 1.63 13.78 -6.72
N GLY A 219 2.27 13.20 -5.72
CA GLY A 219 2.35 13.74 -4.36
C GLY A 219 2.06 12.72 -3.27
N ASN A 220 2.19 13.16 -2.03
CA ASN A 220 1.99 12.31 -0.85
C ASN A 220 0.65 12.65 -0.17
N TYR A 221 -0.17 11.64 0.05
CA TYR A 221 -1.49 11.76 0.66
C TYR A 221 -1.57 10.85 1.87
N LYS A 222 -2.21 11.33 2.93
CA LYS A 222 -2.38 10.62 4.19
C LYS A 222 -3.85 10.59 4.57
N SER A 223 -4.30 9.48 5.11
CA SER A 223 -5.66 9.36 5.65
C SER A 223 -5.76 9.94 7.06
N ASN A 224 -6.98 9.91 7.60
CA ASN A 224 -7.19 9.89 9.04
C ASN A 224 -6.52 8.67 9.70
N LYS A 225 -6.19 8.80 10.98
CA LYS A 225 -5.81 7.69 11.85
C LYS A 225 -7.07 6.99 12.37
N VAL A 226 -7.11 5.67 12.31
CA VAL A 226 -8.23 4.87 12.84
C VAL A 226 -7.69 3.82 13.80
N GLU A 227 -8.36 3.72 14.96
CA GLU A 227 -8.00 2.74 15.99
C GLU A 227 -8.19 1.31 15.47
N MET A 228 -7.22 0.46 15.74
CA MET A 228 -7.26 -0.96 15.47
C MET A 228 -7.54 -1.70 16.77
N ASN A 229 -8.56 -2.56 16.77
CA ASN A 229 -8.87 -3.36 17.94
C ASN A 229 -8.03 -4.65 17.96
N PHE A 230 -7.05 -4.71 18.87
CA PHE A 230 -6.25 -5.90 19.13
C PHE A 230 -6.78 -6.78 20.28
N ARG A 231 -7.82 -6.34 21.01
CA ARG A 231 -8.40 -7.02 22.18
C ARG A 231 -9.41 -8.10 21.81
N GLU A 232 -9.42 -9.21 22.53
CA GLU A 232 -10.41 -10.31 22.39
C GLU A 232 -11.87 -9.89 22.64
#